data_AF-A0A496ZGZ4-F1
#
_entry.id   AF-A0A496ZGZ4-F1
#
_cell.length_a   1.000
_cell.length_b   1.000
_cell.length_c   1.000
_cell.angle_alpha   90.00
_cell.angle_beta   90.00
_cell.angle_gamma   90.00
#
_symmetry.space_group_name_H-M   'P 1'
#
loop_
_entity.id
_entity.type
_entity.pdbx_description
1 polymer ?
#
loop_
_entity_poly.entity_id
_entity_poly.type
_entity_poly.pdbx_seq_one_letter_code
_entity_poly.pdbx_strand_id
1 'polypeptide(L)'
;MSYLIICTVAFAVSGLALFSGFGLGTLLMPMFALFFPVEVAVAATVVVHLADNIFKVILVGGKADPKVVLKFALWASDSFTFAQGSPIHFRGHLFIGYNPEK
;
A
#
# COMPACT_ATOMS: atom_id res chain seq x y z
N MET A 1 6.34 12.99 -28.68
CA MET A 1 4.87 12.88 -28.50
C MET A 1 4.48 11.85 -27.44
N SER A 2 5.14 10.69 -27.35
CA SER A 2 4.94 9.68 -26.30
C SER A 2 5.19 10.19 -24.87
N TYR A 3 6.26 10.95 -24.63
CA TYR A 3 6.61 11.43 -23.28
C TYR A 3 5.57 12.38 -22.64
N LEU A 4 4.90 13.22 -23.44
CA LEU A 4 3.84 14.12 -22.95
C LEU A 4 2.60 13.35 -22.47
N ILE A 5 2.29 12.23 -23.13
CA ILE A 5 1.19 11.34 -22.74
C ILE A 5 1.55 10.67 -21.41
N ILE A 6 2.79 10.18 -21.29
CA ILE A 6 3.29 9.54 -20.07
C ILE A 6 3.23 10.51 -18.88
N CYS A 7 3.66 11.76 -19.04
CA CYS A 7 3.60 12.77 -17.98
C CYS A 7 2.14 13.09 -17.57
N THR A 8 1.25 13.26 -18.55
CA THR A 8 -0.17 13.56 -18.27
C THR A 8 -0.87 12.41 -17.55
N VAL A 9 -0.62 11.17 -17.99
CA VAL A 9 -1.17 9.96 -17.34
C VAL A 9 -0.59 9.79 -15.94
N ALA A 10 0.71 9.96 -15.75
CA ALA A 10 1.34 9.88 -14.44
C ALA A 10 0.79 10.93 -13.47
N PHE A 11 0.57 12.15 -13.94
CA PHE A 11 -0.03 13.23 -13.15
C PHE A 11 -1.49 12.91 -12.75
N ALA A 12 -2.30 12.44 -13.70
CA ALA A 12 -3.69 12.07 -13.44
C ALA A 12 -3.80 10.88 -12.47
N VAL A 13 -2.99 9.84 -12.65
CA VAL A 13 -2.97 8.65 -11.77
C VAL A 13 -2.47 9.02 -10.37
N SER A 14 -1.47 9.89 -10.25
CA SER A 14 -1.01 10.42 -8.95
C SER A 14 -2.15 11.18 -8.25
N GLY A 15 -2.85 12.07 -8.96
CA GLY A 15 -4.03 12.76 -8.43
C GLY A 15 -5.13 11.81 -7.93
N LEU A 16 -5.43 10.74 -8.68
CA LEU A 16 -6.39 9.71 -8.23
C LEU A 16 -5.86 8.89 -7.05
N ALA A 17 -4.56 8.57 -7.02
CA ALA A 17 -3.93 7.80 -5.95
C ALA A 17 -3.95 8.56 -4.60
N LEU A 18 -3.78 9.89 -4.62
CA LEU A 18 -3.88 10.74 -3.44
C LEU A 18 -5.23 10.60 -2.73
N PHE A 19 -6.33 10.56 -3.49
CA PHE A 19 -7.69 10.44 -2.93
C PHE A 19 -8.11 8.99 -2.66
N SER A 20 -7.69 8.04 -3.50
CA SER A 20 -8.17 6.65 -3.39
C SER A 20 -7.49 5.88 -2.26
N GLY A 21 -6.23 6.19 -1.94
CA GLY A 21 -5.54 5.63 -0.77
C GLY A 21 -5.25 4.12 -0.78
N PHE A 22 -5.69 3.35 -1.78
CA PHE A 22 -5.47 1.91 -1.89
C PHE A 22 -5.03 1.52 -3.30
N GLY A 23 -3.92 0.76 -3.41
CA GLY A 23 -3.52 -0.05 -4.58
C GLY A 23 -3.33 0.69 -5.93
N LEU A 24 -3.79 1.92 -6.10
CA LEU A 24 -3.94 2.57 -7.40
C LEU A 24 -2.59 2.95 -8.02
N GLY A 25 -1.58 3.22 -7.19
CA GLY A 25 -0.19 3.38 -7.63
C GLY A 25 0.44 2.10 -8.19
N THR A 26 -0.15 0.92 -7.95
CA THR A 26 0.30 -0.34 -8.57
C THR A 26 -0.13 -0.45 -10.03
N LEU A 27 -1.15 0.30 -10.46
CA LEU A 27 -1.56 0.36 -11.87
C LEU A 27 -0.55 1.13 -12.74
N LEU A 28 0.34 1.91 -12.12
CA LEU A 28 1.37 2.67 -12.82
C LEU A 28 2.44 1.75 -13.44
N MET A 29 2.79 0.65 -12.75
CA MET A 29 3.77 -0.33 -13.22
C MET A 29 3.38 -1.00 -14.55
N PRO A 30 2.20 -1.64 -14.70
CA PRO A 30 1.81 -2.24 -15.96
C PRO A 30 1.68 -1.20 -17.08
N MET A 31 1.25 0.03 -16.77
CA MET A 31 1.24 1.10 -17.78
C MET A 31 2.64 1.50 -18.24
N PHE A 32 3.61 1.64 -17.34
CA PHE A 32 4.99 1.92 -17.76
C PHE A 32 5.64 0.74 -18.46
N ALA A 33 5.33 -0.50 -18.08
CA ALA A 33 5.85 -1.70 -18.72
C ALA A 33 5.37 -1.88 -20.18
N LEU A 34 4.26 -1.23 -20.58
CA LEU A 34 3.82 -1.21 -21.98
C LEU A 34 4.68 -0.30 -22.88
N PHE A 35 5.37 0.69 -22.30
CA PHE A 35 6.14 1.68 -23.06
C PHE A 35 7.66 1.61 -22.81
N PHE A 36 8.08 0.97 -21.72
CA PHE A 36 9.47 0.89 -21.28
C PHE A 36 9.85 -0.53 -20.87
N PRO A 37 11.14 -0.91 -20.95
CA PRO A 37 11.63 -2.15 -20.38
C PRO A 37 11.32 -2.23 -18.87
N VAL A 38 11.12 -3.45 -18.37
CA VAL A 38 10.59 -3.69 -17.02
C VAL A 38 11.45 -3.03 -15.95
N GLU A 39 12.78 -3.03 -16.10
CA GLU A 39 13.69 -2.40 -15.14
C GLU A 39 13.42 -0.90 -15.00
N VAL A 40 13.21 -0.22 -16.13
CA VAL A 40 12.93 1.23 -16.18
C VAL A 40 11.51 1.52 -15.68
N ALA A 41 10.53 0.69 -16.06
CA ALA A 41 9.15 0.83 -15.61
C ALA A 41 9.03 0.70 -14.08
N VAL A 42 9.74 -0.25 -13.49
CA VAL A 42 9.78 -0.44 -12.03
C VAL A 42 10.44 0.75 -11.35
N ALA A 43 11.61 1.18 -11.82
CA ALA A 43 12.31 2.34 -11.26
C ALA A 43 11.45 3.61 -11.32
N ALA A 44 10.81 3.89 -12.46
CA ALA A 44 9.92 5.03 -12.63
C ALA A 44 8.69 4.95 -11.71
N THR A 45 8.12 3.75 -11.54
CA THR A 45 6.96 3.55 -10.66
C THR A 45 7.31 3.84 -9.21
N VAL A 46 8.46 3.37 -8.73
CA VAL A 46 8.92 3.62 -7.36
C VAL A 46 9.10 5.11 -7.10
N VAL A 47 9.71 5.84 -8.03
CA VAL A 47 9.94 7.30 -7.88
C VAL A 47 8.61 8.05 -7.80
N VAL A 48 7.68 7.77 -8.72
CA VAL A 48 6.37 8.45 -8.73
C VAL A 48 5.57 8.09 -7.47
N HIS A 49 5.58 6.83 -7.06
CA HIS A 49 4.86 6.38 -5.86
C HIS A 49 5.43 7.00 -4.58
N LEU A 50 6.75 7.11 -4.49
CA LEU A 50 7.41 7.76 -3.37
C LEU A 50 7.05 9.25 -3.29
N ALA A 51 7.10 9.95 -4.44
CA ALA A 51 6.72 11.35 -4.53
C ALA A 51 5.26 11.58 -4.12
N ASP A 52 4.34 10.74 -4.59
CA ASP A 52 2.92 10.83 -4.27
C ASP A 52 2.64 10.61 -2.77
N ASN A 53 3.32 9.63 -2.16
CA ASN A 53 3.19 9.37 -0.73
C ASN A 53 3.77 10.51 0.13
N ILE A 54 4.91 11.10 -0.27
CA ILE A 54 5.47 12.28 0.41
C ILE A 54 4.50 13.47 0.30
N PHE A 55 3.97 13.71 -0.88
CA PHE A 55 3.02 14.80 -1.12
C PHE A 55 1.76 14.63 -0.26
N LYS A 56 1.24 13.40 -0.14
CA LYS A 56 0.14 13.05 0.75
C LYS A 56 0.47 13.33 2.22
N VAL A 57 1.63 12.93 2.71
CA VAL A 57 2.07 13.21 4.09
C VAL A 57 2.14 14.72 4.35
N ILE A 58 2.65 15.50 3.39
CA ILE A 58 2.72 16.97 3.52
C ILE A 58 1.31 17.59 3.57
N LEU A 59 0.40 17.18 2.68
CA LEU A 59 -0.93 17.79 2.56
C LEU A 59 -1.92 17.38 3.67
N VAL A 60 -1.94 16.09 4.03
CA VAL A 60 -2.94 15.53 4.96
C VAL A 60 -2.32 14.94 6.23
N GLY A 61 -1.00 14.71 6.29
CA GLY A 61 -0.36 14.14 7.47
C GLY A 61 -0.53 14.96 8.75
N GLY A 62 -0.61 16.30 8.64
CA GLY A 62 -0.92 17.16 9.78
C GLY A 62 -2.35 17.04 10.32
N LYS A 63 -3.27 16.42 9.57
CA LYS A 63 -4.66 16.14 10.00
C LYS A 63 -4.82 14.70 10.53
N ALA A 64 -3.78 13.87 10.47
CA ALA A 64 -3.84 12.50 10.92
C ALA A 64 -3.81 12.44 12.46
N ASP A 65 -4.70 11.63 13.05
CA ASP A 65 -4.69 11.40 14.50
C ASP A 65 -3.48 10.52 14.87
N PRO A 66 -2.53 11.03 15.68
CA PRO A 66 -1.30 10.31 15.99
C PRO A 66 -1.55 9.03 16.80
N LYS A 67 -2.63 8.94 17.58
CA LYS A 67 -2.99 7.71 18.32
C LYS A 67 -3.46 6.62 17.37
N VAL A 68 -4.19 6.99 16.32
CA VAL A 68 -4.62 6.05 15.27
C VAL A 68 -3.41 5.57 14.48
N VAL A 69 -2.52 6.47 14.08
CA VAL A 69 -1.29 6.12 13.36
C VAL A 69 -0.41 5.17 14.18
N LEU A 70 -0.19 5.47 15.48
CA LEU A 70 0.61 4.61 16.36
C LEU A 70 -0.02 3.24 16.58
N LYS A 71 -1.34 3.18 16.79
CA LYS A 71 -2.07 1.90 16.91
C LYS A 71 -1.93 1.08 15.64
N PHE A 72 -2.14 1.68 14.46
CA PHE A 72 -1.96 0.98 13.19
C PHE A 72 -0.54 0.46 13.00
N ALA A 73 0.48 1.26 13.35
CA ALA A 73 1.87 0.85 13.26
C ALA A 73 2.20 -0.33 14.21
N LEU A 74 1.72 -0.29 15.45
CA LEU A 74 1.91 -1.35 16.45
C LEU A 74 1.20 -2.66 16.04
N TRP A 75 -0.06 -2.56 15.60
CA TRP A 75 -0.79 -3.73 15.09
C TRP A 75 -0.06 -4.35 13.88
N ALA A 76 0.49 -3.54 12.98
CA ALA A 76 1.25 -4.04 11.84
C ALA A 76 2.54 -4.78 12.25
N SER A 77 3.27 -4.27 13.26
CA SER A 77 4.47 -4.95 13.77
C SER A 77 4.15 -6.27 14.50
N ASP A 78 3.05 -6.30 15.25
CA ASP A 78 2.62 -7.50 15.97
C ASP A 78 2.10 -8.57 15.00
N SER A 79 1.35 -8.15 13.97
CA SER A 79 0.87 -9.03 12.88
C SER A 79 2.02 -9.65 12.08
N PHE A 80 3.08 -8.89 11.82
CA PHE A 80 4.28 -9.39 11.14
C PHE A 80 4.99 -10.45 11.98
N THR A 81 5.05 -10.26 13.31
CA THR A 81 5.62 -11.23 14.26
C THR A 81 4.79 -12.51 14.35
N PHE A 82 3.45 -12.40 14.23
CA PHE A 82 2.55 -13.54 14.15
C PHE A 82 2.68 -14.30 12.80
N ALA A 83 2.78 -13.57 11.69
CA ALA A 83 2.94 -14.16 10.35
C ALA A 83 4.32 -14.83 10.15
N GLN A 84 5.35 -14.39 10.88
CA GLN A 84 6.69 -14.99 10.84
C GLN A 84 6.88 -16.19 11.77
N GLY A 85 5.81 -16.70 12.40
CA GLY A 85 5.83 -17.98 13.13
C GLY A 85 6.39 -17.89 14.54
N SER A 86 6.16 -16.80 15.26
CA SER A 86 6.46 -16.75 16.69
C SER A 86 5.43 -17.60 17.48
N PRO A 87 5.84 -18.59 18.30
CA PRO A 87 4.94 -19.44 19.07
C PRO A 87 4.47 -18.71 20.33
N ILE A 88 3.94 -17.50 20.17
CA ILE A 88 3.30 -16.77 21.26
C ILE A 88 1.85 -17.23 21.34
N HIS A 89 1.69 -18.40 21.96
CA HIS A 89 0.58 -18.75 22.83
C HIS A 89 -0.79 -18.29 22.34
N PHE A 90 -1.34 -19.02 21.38
CA PHE A 90 -2.79 -19.08 21.16
C PHE A 90 -3.47 -19.55 22.44
N ARG A 91 -3.84 -18.61 23.31
CA ARG A 91 -4.72 -18.90 24.44
C ARG A 91 -5.95 -18.01 24.38
N GLY A 92 -7.03 -18.64 23.94
CA GLY A 92 -8.38 -18.33 24.40
C GLY A 92 -9.33 -17.79 23.35
N HIS A 93 -10.26 -18.66 22.95
CA HIS A 93 -11.58 -18.34 22.39
C HIS A 93 -11.65 -17.91 20.91
N LEU A 94 -11.48 -18.89 20.02
CA LEU A 94 -12.35 -18.95 18.84
C LEU A 94 -13.19 -20.24 18.92
N PHE A 95 -14.41 -20.05 19.40
CA PHE A 95 -15.51 -21.00 19.36
C PHE A 95 -15.77 -21.40 17.90
N ILE A 96 -15.29 -22.57 17.47
CA ILE A 96 -15.96 -23.34 16.43
C ILE A 96 -16.09 -24.76 16.97
N GLY A 97 -17.25 -25.05 17.55
CA GLY A 97 -17.68 -26.41 17.84
C GLY A 97 -17.93 -27.11 16.50
N TYR A 98 -16.94 -27.88 16.05
CA TYR A 98 -17.13 -28.91 15.05
C TYR A 98 -17.43 -30.22 15.77
N ASN A 99 -18.68 -30.69 15.67
CA ASN A 99 -19.11 -31.98 16.18
C ASN A 99 -19.30 -32.93 14.99
N PRO A 100 -18.38 -33.89 14.75
CA PRO A 100 -18.51 -34.83 13.64
C PRO A 100 -19.48 -36.00 13.91
N GLU A 101 -20.16 -36.04 15.05
CA GLU A 101 -20.97 -37.20 15.48
C GLU A 101 -22.41 -36.81 15.88
N LYS A 102 -23.09 -35.97 15.08
CA LYS A 102 -24.56 -35.86 15.05
C LYS A 102 -25.08 -35.57 13.65
#